data_AF-G7GI96-F1
#
_entry.id   AF-G7GI96-F1
#
_cell.length_a   1.000
_cell.length_b   1.000
_cell.length_c   1.000
_cell.angle_alpha   90.00
_cell.angle_beta   90.00
_cell.angle_gamma   90.00
#
_symmetry.space_group_name_H-M   'P 1'
#
loop_
_entity.id
_entity.type
_entity.pdbx_description
1 polymer ?
#
loop_
_entity_poly.entity_id
_entity_poly.type
_entity_poly.pdbx_seq_one_letter_code
_entity_poly.pdbx_strand_id
1 'polypeptide(L)'
;MGTHVFCAGTLVHTEQGLVPIQEIKVGDMVLSSPKDSHKDVPTEYKRVTKTFKSPEKQRIIAVAIPSLISEYTLDKDYLDGHWVQSQQIKDLPRYAEKYIYCTANHPFWTQEKGWISAIELAVYKQGSFNGNTLINYKRDLISTDLAHTFSTPLLRTTIPELAVRVDWQSQIPSPNIIHNIIDFSSGKPVLLTNIPKLPAHLVEDQHTDWSQDHIHLPDNANDPMVKQFSAEQHFYINGDAYDYEQGRFKENEYGEYVDPNYDANWTIDEKEDDDRKYSENSYYMTIVYNFEVEEYSTYFIGEQGLWVHQ
;
A
#
# COMPACT_ATOMS: atom_id res chain seq x y z
N MET A 1 15.08 -10.57 12.38
CA MET A 1 13.65 -10.96 12.24
C MET A 1 12.83 -9.70 12.46
N GLY A 2 12.16 -9.20 11.42
CA GLY A 2 11.35 -7.97 11.52
C GLY A 2 9.98 -8.25 12.15
N THR A 3 9.41 -7.27 12.85
CA THR A 3 8.09 -7.41 13.47
C THR A 3 6.98 -7.31 12.41
N HIS A 4 6.07 -8.26 12.38
CA HIS A 4 4.87 -8.20 11.54
C HIS A 4 3.85 -7.29 12.24
N VAL A 5 3.57 -6.12 11.66
CA VAL A 5 2.77 -5.04 12.28
C VAL A 5 2.06 -4.15 11.25
N PHE A 6 0.99 -3.48 11.68
CA PHE A 6 0.17 -2.56 10.89
C PHE A 6 0.13 -1.14 11.48
N CYS A 7 -0.15 -0.14 10.65
CA CYS A 7 -0.50 1.20 11.12
C CYS A 7 -1.87 1.21 11.80
N ALA A 8 -2.08 2.20 12.68
CA ALA A 8 -3.41 2.54 13.19
C ALA A 8 -4.42 2.76 12.05
N GLY A 9 -5.70 2.55 12.32
CA GLY A 9 -6.77 2.61 11.30
C GLY A 9 -6.95 1.31 10.50
N THR A 10 -5.98 0.39 10.51
CA THR A 10 -6.14 -0.94 9.91
C THR A 10 -7.29 -1.68 10.60
N LEU A 11 -8.37 -1.95 9.88
CA LEU A 11 -9.57 -2.60 10.42
C LEU A 11 -9.32 -4.10 10.62
N VAL A 12 -9.84 -4.65 11.72
CA VAL A 12 -9.79 -6.06 12.09
C VAL A 12 -11.21 -6.58 12.20
N HIS A 13 -11.48 -7.81 11.70
CA HIS A 13 -12.78 -8.46 11.88
C HIS A 13 -12.92 -8.98 13.31
N THR A 14 -13.89 -8.45 14.06
CA THR A 14 -14.26 -8.87 15.42
C THR A 14 -15.72 -9.32 15.48
N GLU A 15 -16.13 -9.96 16.59
CA GLU A 15 -17.54 -10.34 16.80
C GLU A 15 -18.49 -9.12 16.88
N GLN A 16 -17.95 -7.91 17.14
CA GLN A 16 -18.69 -6.64 17.13
C GLN A 16 -18.68 -5.93 15.76
N GLY A 17 -17.96 -6.47 14.76
CA GLY A 17 -17.79 -5.85 13.44
C GLY A 17 -16.33 -5.46 13.16
N LEU A 18 -16.12 -4.39 12.39
CA LEU A 18 -14.78 -3.91 12.05
C LEU A 18 -14.27 -2.95 13.13
N VAL A 19 -13.14 -3.29 13.76
CA VAL A 19 -12.51 -2.48 14.81
C VAL A 19 -11.08 -2.09 14.38
N PRO A 20 -10.66 -0.82 14.53
CA PRO A 20 -9.29 -0.42 14.23
C PRO A 20 -8.26 -1.14 15.13
N ILE A 21 -7.14 -1.57 14.57
CA ILE A 21 -6.13 -2.41 15.27
C ILE A 21 -5.57 -1.78 16.55
N GLN A 22 -5.48 -0.44 16.63
CA GLN A 22 -5.03 0.27 17.82
C GLN A 22 -6.04 0.29 18.98
N GLU A 23 -7.29 -0.13 18.73
CA GLU A 23 -8.39 -0.13 19.71
C GLU A 23 -8.72 -1.54 20.23
N ILE A 24 -8.18 -2.58 19.59
CA ILE A 24 -8.24 -3.98 20.01
C ILE A 24 -7.60 -4.15 21.39
N LYS A 25 -8.24 -4.93 22.26
CA LYS A 25 -7.85 -5.18 23.66
C LYS A 25 -7.72 -6.68 23.93
N VAL A 26 -6.94 -7.00 24.96
CA VAL A 26 -6.90 -8.35 25.52
C VAL A 26 -8.29 -8.74 26.01
N GLY A 27 -8.79 -9.87 25.52
CA GLY A 27 -10.14 -10.37 25.79
C GLY A 27 -11.11 -10.22 24.62
N ASP A 28 -10.87 -9.32 23.67
CA ASP A 28 -11.70 -9.15 22.47
C ASP A 28 -11.68 -10.42 21.61
N MET A 29 -12.74 -10.64 20.81
CA MET A 29 -12.89 -11.82 19.97
C MET A 29 -12.71 -11.45 18.50
N VAL A 30 -11.64 -11.94 17.87
CA VAL A 30 -11.25 -11.65 16.47
C VAL A 30 -11.46 -12.86 15.58
N LEU A 31 -11.84 -12.62 14.32
CA LEU A 31 -11.99 -13.68 13.32
C LEU A 31 -10.61 -14.23 12.94
N SER A 32 -10.46 -15.55 12.95
CA SER A 32 -9.19 -16.24 12.74
C SER A 32 -9.40 -17.63 12.11
N SER A 33 -8.31 -18.25 11.66
CA SER A 33 -8.28 -19.60 11.05
C SER A 33 -6.89 -20.25 11.30
N PRO A 34 -6.75 -21.58 11.43
CA PRO A 34 -5.44 -22.20 11.62
C PRO A 34 -4.47 -21.89 10.46
N LYS A 35 -3.20 -21.60 10.78
CA LYS A 35 -2.20 -21.12 9.80
C LYS A 35 -1.97 -22.07 8.61
N ASP A 36 -2.07 -23.37 8.85
CA ASP A 36 -1.85 -24.43 7.86
C ASP A 36 -3.16 -24.99 7.29
N SER A 37 -4.26 -24.23 7.39
CA SER A 37 -5.56 -24.65 6.86
C SER A 37 -5.53 -24.80 5.35
N HIS A 38 -5.76 -26.03 4.88
CA HIS A 38 -6.30 -26.23 3.53
C HIS A 38 -7.67 -25.53 3.40
N LYS A 39 -8.13 -25.32 2.16
CA LYS A 39 -9.22 -24.38 1.79
C LYS A 39 -10.55 -24.56 2.55
N ASP A 40 -10.76 -25.69 3.22
CA ASP A 40 -12.03 -26.13 3.80
C ASP A 40 -12.16 -25.93 5.34
N VAL A 41 -11.16 -25.35 6.02
CA VAL A 41 -11.30 -25.06 7.47
C VAL A 41 -12.16 -23.81 7.67
N PRO A 42 -13.20 -23.85 8.53
CA PRO A 42 -14.02 -22.67 8.82
C PRO A 42 -13.23 -21.60 9.58
N THR A 43 -13.71 -20.36 9.49
CA THR A 43 -13.23 -19.26 10.33
C THR A 43 -13.93 -19.27 11.68
N GLU A 44 -13.18 -19.03 12.75
CA GLU A 44 -13.69 -19.00 14.12
C GLU A 44 -13.34 -17.66 14.79
N TYR A 45 -14.15 -17.25 15.76
CA TYR A 45 -13.77 -16.17 16.67
C TYR A 45 -12.85 -16.72 17.76
N LYS A 46 -11.63 -16.17 17.87
CA LYS A 46 -10.63 -16.51 18.88
C LYS A 46 -10.30 -15.30 19.74
N ARG A 47 -9.90 -15.53 20.98
CA ARG A 47 -9.61 -14.46 21.94
C ARG A 47 -8.27 -13.78 21.65
N VAL A 48 -8.22 -12.47 21.74
CA VAL A 48 -6.97 -11.71 21.79
C VAL A 48 -6.30 -11.92 23.15
N THR A 49 -5.11 -12.50 23.16
CA THR A 49 -4.35 -12.85 24.37
C THR A 49 -3.38 -11.75 24.80
N LYS A 50 -2.89 -10.95 23.84
CA LYS A 50 -1.92 -9.88 24.06
C LYS A 50 -2.05 -8.83 22.97
N THR A 51 -1.78 -7.57 23.29
CA THR A 51 -1.72 -6.46 22.33
C THR A 51 -0.31 -5.90 22.28
N PHE A 52 0.07 -5.38 21.11
CA PHE A 52 1.37 -4.79 20.85
C PHE A 52 1.21 -3.38 20.25
N LYS A 53 2.00 -2.45 20.77
CA LYS A 53 2.25 -1.13 20.19
C LYS A 53 3.77 -0.95 20.16
N SER A 54 4.32 -0.53 19.03
CA SER A 54 5.77 -0.40 18.89
C SER A 54 6.31 0.70 19.82
N PRO A 55 7.44 0.47 20.52
CA PRO A 55 8.07 1.50 21.35
C PRO A 55 8.75 2.57 20.48
N GLU A 56 9.14 2.18 19.26
CA GLU A 56 9.82 3.01 18.27
C GLU A 56 9.04 2.99 16.95
N LYS A 57 9.27 3.98 16.10
CA LYS A 57 8.67 4.03 14.76
C LYS A 57 9.27 2.91 13.88
N GLN A 58 8.47 2.35 12.97
CA GLN A 58 8.89 1.30 12.02
C GLN A 58 8.70 1.76 10.58
N ARG A 59 9.53 1.28 9.64
CA ARG A 59 9.40 1.52 8.19
C ARG A 59 8.10 0.89 7.66
N ILE A 60 7.35 1.67 6.90
CA ILE A 60 6.03 1.28 6.38
C ILE A 60 6.06 1.16 4.86
N ILE A 61 5.29 0.21 4.34
CA ILE A 61 4.90 0.13 2.93
C ILE A 61 3.39 0.35 2.80
N ALA A 62 2.94 0.84 1.65
CA ALA A 62 1.55 0.79 1.23
C ALA A 62 1.33 -0.44 0.36
N VAL A 63 0.46 -1.35 0.78
CA VAL A 63 -0.05 -2.48 0.01
C VAL A 63 -1.36 -2.05 -0.62
N ALA A 64 -1.42 -1.96 -1.94
CA ALA A 64 -2.62 -1.61 -2.67
C ALA A 64 -3.47 -2.85 -2.95
N ILE A 65 -4.74 -2.80 -2.60
CA ILE A 65 -5.69 -3.90 -2.64
C ILE A 65 -6.85 -3.51 -3.57
N PRO A 66 -7.11 -4.27 -4.65
CA PRO A 66 -8.24 -4.01 -5.53
C PRO A 66 -9.58 -4.09 -4.82
N SER A 67 -10.36 -3.02 -4.98
CA SER A 67 -11.72 -2.89 -4.49
C SER A 67 -12.67 -2.82 -5.68
N LEU A 68 -13.67 -3.71 -5.67
CA LEU A 68 -14.74 -3.74 -6.66
C LEU A 68 -15.78 -2.67 -6.31
N ILE A 69 -15.77 -1.53 -7.00
CA ILE A 69 -16.69 -0.43 -6.69
C ILE A 69 -18.12 -0.73 -7.19
N SER A 70 -18.29 -1.37 -8.35
CA SER A 70 -19.56 -2.00 -8.77
C SER A 70 -19.40 -2.81 -10.06
N GLU A 71 -20.36 -3.69 -10.35
CA GLU A 71 -20.63 -4.17 -11.72
C GLU A 71 -21.55 -3.18 -12.49
N TYR A 72 -22.42 -2.42 -11.81
CA TYR A 72 -23.30 -1.34 -12.32
C TYR A 72 -23.69 -0.38 -11.14
N THR A 73 -24.01 0.93 -11.26
CA THR A 73 -24.34 1.77 -12.43
C THR A 73 -24.20 3.30 -12.14
N LEU A 74 -23.90 4.08 -13.19
CA LEU A 74 -24.30 5.49 -13.48
C LEU A 74 -23.80 6.73 -12.69
N ASP A 75 -23.61 7.81 -13.48
CA ASP A 75 -23.62 9.26 -13.17
C ASP A 75 -22.69 9.85 -12.10
N LYS A 76 -21.45 10.17 -12.53
CA LYS A 76 -20.81 11.49 -12.26
C LYS A 76 -19.99 11.99 -13.45
N ASP A 77 -20.64 12.11 -14.61
CA ASP A 77 -20.23 13.16 -15.54
C ASP A 77 -20.65 14.50 -14.90
N TYR A 78 -19.69 15.30 -14.44
CA TYR A 78 -19.91 16.75 -14.33
C TYR A 78 -18.70 17.51 -14.85
N LEU A 79 -18.99 18.62 -15.51
CA LEU A 79 -18.10 19.16 -16.52
C LEU A 79 -17.64 20.58 -16.23
N ASP A 80 -16.33 20.78 -16.32
CA ASP A 80 -15.73 21.96 -16.95
C ASP A 80 -16.02 21.93 -18.48
N GLY A 81 -17.29 22.07 -18.85
CA GLY A 81 -17.75 22.34 -20.22
C GLY A 81 -18.16 21.17 -21.17
N HIS A 82 -17.62 19.94 -21.08
CA HIS A 82 -17.73 18.97 -22.21
C HIS A 82 -18.10 17.50 -21.88
N TRP A 83 -19.37 17.12 -22.02
CA TRP A 83 -19.84 15.72 -21.88
C TRP A 83 -19.20 14.79 -22.92
N VAL A 84 -18.62 13.65 -22.49
CA VAL A 84 -17.96 12.69 -23.39
C VAL A 84 -18.74 11.37 -23.44
N GLN A 85 -19.38 11.08 -24.58
CA GLN A 85 -20.06 9.81 -24.78
C GLN A 85 -19.06 8.66 -24.97
N SER A 86 -18.89 7.81 -23.95
CA SER A 86 -18.27 6.48 -24.09
C SER A 86 -19.32 5.36 -23.99
N GLN A 87 -20.14 5.20 -25.03
CA GLN A 87 -21.13 4.11 -25.11
C GLN A 87 -20.52 2.69 -25.09
N GLN A 88 -19.19 2.56 -25.07
CA GLN A 88 -18.44 1.30 -25.09
C GLN A 88 -17.83 0.90 -23.72
N ILE A 89 -17.97 1.72 -22.67
CA ILE A 89 -17.39 1.44 -21.33
C ILE A 89 -18.49 1.20 -20.29
N LYS A 90 -19.48 0.36 -20.62
CA LYS A 90 -20.61 0.04 -19.72
C LYS A 90 -20.46 -1.23 -18.90
N ASP A 91 -19.63 -2.17 -19.36
CA ASP A 91 -19.68 -3.56 -18.90
C ASP A 91 -18.33 -4.06 -18.31
N LEU A 92 -17.41 -3.14 -18.00
CA LEU A 92 -16.16 -3.46 -17.28
C LEU A 92 -16.29 -3.04 -15.81
N PRO A 93 -16.00 -3.93 -14.84
CA PRO A 93 -15.96 -3.55 -13.44
C PRO A 93 -14.91 -2.46 -13.22
N ARG A 94 -15.31 -1.34 -12.58
CA ARG A 94 -14.34 -0.35 -12.12
C ARG A 94 -13.66 -0.89 -10.87
N TYR A 95 -12.38 -1.22 -11.03
CA TYR A 95 -11.47 -1.41 -9.92
C TYR A 95 -10.96 -0.06 -9.41
N ALA A 96 -10.91 0.06 -8.10
CA ALA A 96 -10.16 1.08 -7.39
C ALA A 96 -9.25 0.43 -6.35
N GLU A 97 -8.42 1.22 -5.68
CA GLU A 97 -7.42 0.76 -4.74
C GLU A 97 -7.77 1.22 -3.33
N LYS A 98 -7.81 0.27 -2.38
CA LYS A 98 -7.66 0.55 -0.95
C LYS A 98 -6.24 0.24 -0.53
N TYR A 99 -5.65 1.07 0.33
CA TYR A 99 -4.29 0.89 0.81
C TYR A 99 -4.26 0.39 2.25
N ILE A 100 -3.54 -0.70 2.48
CA ILE A 100 -3.18 -1.22 3.81
C ILE A 100 -1.73 -0.82 4.09
N TYR A 101 -1.45 -0.33 5.30
CA TYR A 101 -0.15 0.21 5.66
C TYR A 101 0.52 -0.66 6.71
N CYS A 102 1.58 -1.38 6.34
CA CYS A 102 2.23 -2.40 7.17
C CYS A 102 3.75 -2.44 7.02
N THR A 103 4.43 -3.28 7.79
CA THR A 103 5.85 -3.60 7.51
C THR A 103 6.00 -4.42 6.22
N ALA A 104 7.10 -4.22 5.50
CA ALA A 104 7.36 -4.90 4.22
C ALA A 104 7.34 -6.43 4.32
N ASN A 105 7.75 -6.97 5.48
CA ASN A 105 7.75 -8.40 5.76
C ASN A 105 6.42 -8.92 6.32
N HIS A 106 5.33 -8.13 6.38
CA HIS A 106 4.05 -8.61 6.89
C HIS A 106 3.51 -9.73 5.98
N PRO A 107 3.16 -10.91 6.51
CA PRO A 107 2.70 -12.01 5.69
C PRO A 107 1.22 -11.89 5.33
N PHE A 108 0.90 -12.23 4.08
CA PHE A 108 -0.45 -12.34 3.53
C PHE A 108 -0.62 -13.72 2.86
N TRP A 109 -1.81 -14.30 2.94
CA TRP A 109 -2.11 -15.59 2.30
C TRP A 109 -2.55 -15.41 0.84
N THR A 110 -1.95 -16.22 -0.03
CA THR A 110 -2.22 -16.25 -1.47
C THR A 110 -2.57 -17.66 -1.95
N GLN A 111 -3.36 -17.77 -3.02
CA GLN A 111 -3.80 -19.05 -3.55
C GLN A 111 -2.64 -19.90 -4.10
N GLU A 112 -1.65 -19.25 -4.72
CA GLU A 112 -0.60 -19.89 -5.51
C GLU A 112 0.62 -20.26 -4.66
N LYS A 113 0.97 -19.41 -3.69
CA LYS A 113 2.23 -19.51 -2.92
C LYS A 113 2.00 -19.66 -1.41
N GLY A 114 0.76 -19.55 -0.92
CA GLY A 114 0.47 -19.52 0.50
C GLY A 114 0.92 -18.21 1.14
N TRP A 115 1.61 -18.29 2.28
CA TRP A 115 2.13 -17.12 2.99
C TRP A 115 3.32 -16.50 2.25
N ILE A 116 3.14 -15.28 1.72
CA ILE A 116 4.22 -14.45 1.17
C ILE A 116 4.28 -13.11 1.88
N SER A 117 5.42 -12.42 1.81
CA SER A 117 5.57 -11.10 2.41
C SER A 117 4.77 -10.03 1.65
N ALA A 118 4.43 -8.94 2.33
CA ALA A 118 3.65 -7.85 1.76
C ALA A 118 4.36 -7.24 0.55
N ILE A 119 5.69 -7.07 0.61
CA ILE A 119 6.50 -6.60 -0.52
C ILE A 119 6.50 -7.56 -1.74
N GLU A 120 6.10 -8.82 -1.58
CA GLU A 120 5.99 -9.81 -2.67
C GLU A 120 4.60 -9.91 -3.31
N LEU A 121 3.57 -9.26 -2.76
CA LEU A 121 2.16 -9.42 -3.18
C LEU A 121 1.89 -9.05 -4.64
N ALA A 122 2.53 -7.98 -5.12
CA ALA A 122 2.52 -7.61 -6.52
C ALA A 122 3.92 -7.15 -6.88
N VAL A 123 4.64 -8.00 -7.62
CA VAL A 123 6.00 -7.71 -8.12
C VAL A 123 6.02 -7.99 -9.61
N TYR A 124 6.46 -7.01 -10.39
CA TYR A 124 6.79 -7.19 -11.80
C TYR A 124 8.19 -7.80 -11.91
N LYS A 125 8.32 -8.94 -12.57
CA LYS A 125 9.59 -9.68 -12.69
C LYS A 125 9.74 -10.27 -14.08
N GLN A 126 10.88 -10.01 -14.73
CA GLN A 126 11.23 -10.58 -16.04
C GLN A 126 10.16 -10.37 -17.14
N GLY A 127 9.50 -9.21 -17.15
CA GLY A 127 8.47 -8.88 -18.15
C GLY A 127 7.08 -9.48 -17.87
N SER A 128 6.87 -10.09 -16.69
CA SER A 128 5.57 -10.61 -16.26
C SER A 128 5.22 -10.15 -14.85
N PHE A 129 3.93 -9.96 -14.59
CA PHE A 129 3.43 -9.86 -13.23
C PHE A 129 3.48 -11.24 -12.56
N ASN A 130 3.98 -11.31 -11.33
CA ASN A 130 3.98 -12.54 -10.50
C ASN A 130 2.62 -12.80 -9.82
N GLY A 131 1.52 -12.29 -10.40
CA GLY A 131 0.22 -12.03 -9.78
C GLY A 131 -0.20 -13.09 -8.77
N ASN A 132 -0.47 -12.66 -7.54
CA ASN A 132 -0.81 -13.54 -6.42
C ASN A 132 -2.26 -13.30 -6.01
N THR A 133 -3.11 -14.31 -6.09
CA THR A 133 -4.53 -14.15 -5.76
C THR A 133 -4.70 -14.19 -4.24
N LEU A 134 -5.09 -13.07 -3.65
CA LEU A 134 -5.51 -12.99 -2.25
C LEU A 134 -6.83 -13.75 -2.07
N ILE A 135 -7.03 -14.32 -0.87
CA ILE A 135 -8.27 -15.02 -0.51
C ILE A 135 -8.86 -14.36 0.73
N ASN A 136 -10.14 -14.00 0.66
CA ASN A 136 -10.82 -13.40 1.82
C ASN A 136 -11.38 -14.45 2.80
N TYR A 137 -11.91 -13.97 3.93
CA TYR A 137 -12.55 -14.80 4.95
C TYR A 137 -13.78 -15.60 4.47
N LYS A 138 -14.44 -15.19 3.39
CA LYS A 138 -15.54 -15.91 2.73
C LYS A 138 -15.06 -16.91 1.67
N ARG A 139 -13.76 -16.95 1.39
CA ARG A 139 -13.08 -17.69 0.31
C ARG A 139 -13.33 -17.15 -1.10
N ASP A 140 -13.78 -15.90 -1.23
CA ASP A 140 -13.77 -15.18 -2.50
C ASP A 140 -12.32 -14.85 -2.90
N LEU A 141 -12.06 -14.83 -4.21
CA LEU A 141 -10.76 -14.53 -4.80
C LEU A 141 -10.64 -13.03 -5.08
N ILE A 142 -9.51 -12.44 -4.69
CA ILE A 142 -9.16 -11.04 -4.93
C ILE A 142 -7.85 -11.04 -5.72
N SER A 143 -7.96 -10.74 -7.02
CA SER A 143 -6.79 -10.67 -7.91
C SER A 143 -5.92 -9.46 -7.58
N THR A 144 -4.60 -9.56 -7.79
CA THR A 144 -3.62 -8.47 -7.67
C THR A 144 -2.90 -8.21 -9.00
N ASP A 145 -3.60 -8.38 -10.12
CA ASP A 145 -3.06 -8.31 -11.49
C ASP A 145 -3.14 -6.91 -12.11
N LEU A 146 -3.55 -5.89 -11.35
CA LEU A 146 -3.59 -4.51 -11.81
C LEU A 146 -2.20 -3.87 -11.69
N ALA A 147 -1.77 -3.18 -12.74
CA ALA A 147 -0.45 -2.53 -12.84
C ALA A 147 -0.19 -1.40 -11.82
N HIS A 148 -1.16 -1.07 -10.96
CA HIS A 148 -1.03 -0.07 -9.90
C HIS A 148 -0.97 -0.68 -8.49
N THR A 149 -1.20 -2.00 -8.36
CA THR A 149 -1.33 -2.69 -7.05
C THR A 149 0.00 -2.97 -6.34
N PHE A 150 1.09 -2.32 -6.75
CA PHE A 150 2.41 -2.55 -6.19
C PHE A 150 2.45 -2.23 -4.70
N SER A 151 3.16 -3.10 -3.98
CA SER A 151 3.52 -2.88 -2.59
C SER A 151 4.75 -1.98 -2.53
N THR A 152 4.56 -0.74 -2.12
CA THR A 152 5.54 0.34 -2.32
C THR A 152 5.95 0.94 -0.96
N PRO A 153 7.24 1.09 -0.65
CA PRO A 153 7.68 1.82 0.55
C PRO A 153 7.13 3.24 0.59
N LEU A 154 6.70 3.66 1.78
CA LEU A 154 6.37 5.05 2.03
C LEU A 154 7.66 5.84 2.27
N LEU A 155 7.77 6.97 1.61
CA LEU A 155 8.95 7.84 1.66
C LEU A 155 8.62 9.09 2.47
N ARG A 156 9.58 9.56 3.28
CA ARG A 156 9.35 10.74 4.11
C ARG A 156 9.36 12.00 3.25
N THR A 157 8.56 12.98 3.66
CA THR A 157 8.69 14.36 3.19
C THR A 157 9.50 15.18 4.19
N THR A 158 9.72 16.47 3.93
CA THR A 158 10.23 17.40 4.97
C THR A 158 9.18 17.82 6.00
N ILE A 159 7.91 17.40 5.83
CA ILE A 159 6.82 17.59 6.79
C ILE A 159 6.66 16.27 7.58
N PRO A 160 6.97 16.23 8.89
CA PRO A 160 7.13 14.97 9.63
C PRO A 160 5.91 14.02 9.66
N GLU A 161 4.72 14.56 9.47
CA GLU A 161 3.44 13.84 9.47
C GLU A 161 3.03 13.34 8.07
N LEU A 162 3.72 13.75 7.00
CA LEU A 162 3.38 13.37 5.64
C LEU A 162 4.35 12.35 5.05
N ALA A 163 3.77 11.35 4.38
CA ALA A 163 4.49 10.41 3.53
C ALA A 163 4.03 10.55 2.08
N VAL A 164 4.88 10.09 1.15
CA VAL A 164 4.48 9.86 -0.25
C VAL A 164 4.64 8.41 -0.65
N ARG A 165 3.70 7.97 -1.49
CA ARG A 165 3.77 6.75 -2.29
C ARG A 165 4.21 7.13 -3.69
N VAL A 166 5.28 6.52 -4.19
CA VAL A 166 5.80 6.71 -5.56
C VAL A 166 5.55 5.45 -6.39
N ASP A 167 5.61 5.59 -7.71
CA ASP A 167 5.47 4.47 -8.64
C ASP A 167 6.58 3.41 -8.42
N TRP A 168 6.27 2.15 -8.70
CA TRP A 168 7.25 1.09 -8.91
C TRP A 168 8.18 1.39 -10.11
N GLN A 169 7.67 2.02 -11.17
CA GLN A 169 8.48 2.40 -12.34
C GLN A 169 9.42 3.58 -12.09
N SER A 170 9.35 4.23 -10.91
CA SER A 170 10.27 5.32 -10.54
C SER A 170 11.65 4.80 -10.10
N GLN A 171 12.35 4.13 -11.03
CA GLN A 171 13.77 3.74 -10.93
C GLN A 171 14.73 4.91 -11.25
N ILE A 172 14.19 6.10 -11.53
CA ILE A 172 14.95 7.31 -11.80
C ILE A 172 14.82 8.23 -10.56
N PRO A 173 15.93 8.70 -9.95
CA PRO A 173 15.92 9.60 -8.78
C PRO A 173 15.49 11.06 -9.11
N SER A 174 14.55 11.23 -10.05
CA SER A 174 13.83 12.47 -10.33
C SER A 174 12.35 12.24 -10.03
N PRO A 175 11.72 13.06 -9.18
CA PRO A 175 10.42 12.73 -8.56
C PRO A 175 9.26 12.96 -9.52
N ASN A 176 9.14 12.16 -10.60
CA ASN A 176 8.27 12.47 -11.73
C ASN A 176 6.89 11.76 -11.72
N ILE A 177 6.63 10.82 -10.81
CA ILE A 177 5.26 10.31 -10.52
C ILE A 177 5.07 10.05 -9.02
N ILE A 178 4.37 10.99 -8.35
CA ILE A 178 3.79 10.75 -7.01
C ILE A 178 2.40 10.13 -7.23
N HIS A 179 2.13 8.96 -6.63
CA HIS A 179 0.82 8.29 -6.71
C HIS A 179 -0.13 8.73 -5.62
N ASN A 180 0.36 8.82 -4.37
CA ASN A 180 -0.46 9.25 -3.24
C ASN A 180 0.40 10.08 -2.27
N ILE A 181 -0.24 11.07 -1.64
CA ILE A 181 0.28 11.70 -0.42
C ILE A 181 -0.59 11.21 0.74
N ILE A 182 0.04 10.81 1.84
CA ILE A 182 -0.62 10.24 3.01
C ILE A 182 -0.33 11.12 4.21
N ASP A 183 -1.38 11.66 4.82
CA ASP A 183 -1.30 12.40 6.07
C ASP A 183 -1.49 11.47 7.27
N PHE A 184 -0.59 11.56 8.24
CA PHE A 184 -0.64 10.84 9.51
C PHE A 184 -0.90 11.77 10.70
N SER A 185 -1.16 13.07 10.49
CA SER A 185 -1.38 14.08 11.54
C SER A 185 -2.52 13.70 12.50
N SER A 186 -3.53 12.98 12.00
CA SER A 186 -4.67 12.45 12.77
C SER A 186 -4.35 11.22 13.64
N GLY A 187 -3.13 10.68 13.56
CA GLY A 187 -2.71 9.44 14.23
C GLY A 187 -3.01 8.15 13.46
N LYS A 188 -3.67 8.24 12.31
CA LYS A 188 -3.86 7.17 11.30
C LYS A 188 -3.53 7.71 9.90
N PRO A 189 -3.13 6.87 8.92
CA PRO A 189 -2.96 7.30 7.53
C PRO A 189 -4.30 7.72 6.93
N VAL A 190 -4.33 8.87 6.28
CA VAL A 190 -5.45 9.44 5.54
C VAL A 190 -4.93 9.91 4.18
N LEU A 191 -5.59 9.51 3.10
CA LEU A 191 -5.17 9.91 1.75
C LEU A 191 -5.46 11.39 1.52
N LEU A 192 -4.52 12.13 0.94
CA LEU A 192 -4.82 13.44 0.36
C LEU A 192 -5.23 13.27 -1.09
N THR A 193 -6.37 13.85 -1.47
CA THR A 193 -6.91 13.85 -2.84
C THR A 193 -7.06 15.27 -3.36
N ASN A 194 -7.27 15.41 -4.67
CA ASN A 194 -7.23 16.66 -5.41
C ASN A 194 -5.90 17.40 -5.21
N ILE A 195 -4.83 16.85 -5.79
CA ILE A 195 -3.49 17.42 -5.77
C ILE A 195 -3.12 18.03 -7.15
N PRO A 196 -3.93 18.91 -7.79
CA PRO A 196 -3.76 19.30 -9.20
C PRO A 196 -2.62 20.32 -9.43
N LYS A 197 -1.64 20.41 -8.52
CA LYS A 197 -0.63 21.48 -8.47
C LYS A 197 0.77 21.02 -8.07
N LEU A 198 1.02 19.71 -7.94
CA LEU A 198 2.40 19.24 -7.90
C LEU A 198 2.90 19.00 -9.34
N PRO A 199 4.03 19.60 -9.75
CA PRO A 199 4.75 19.09 -10.91
C PRO A 199 5.12 17.64 -10.58
N ALA A 200 4.84 16.71 -11.51
CA ALA A 200 4.88 15.24 -11.37
C ALA A 200 3.56 14.50 -11.05
N HIS A 201 2.41 15.16 -10.87
CA HIS A 201 1.15 14.42 -10.69
C HIS A 201 0.59 13.98 -12.07
N LEU A 202 0.89 12.75 -12.50
CA LEU A 202 0.51 12.25 -13.84
C LEU A 202 -0.81 11.48 -13.91
N VAL A 203 -1.46 11.21 -12.77
CA VAL A 203 -2.71 10.44 -12.71
C VAL A 203 -3.73 11.21 -11.87
N GLU A 204 -4.92 11.46 -12.43
CA GLU A 204 -6.08 11.93 -11.65
C GLU A 204 -6.48 10.85 -10.61
N ASP A 205 -7.17 11.22 -9.53
CA ASP A 205 -7.58 10.31 -8.43
C ASP A 205 -8.54 9.14 -8.82
N GLN A 206 -8.68 8.85 -10.12
CA GLN A 206 -9.64 7.93 -10.74
C GLN A 206 -9.55 6.48 -10.23
N HIS A 207 -8.41 6.08 -9.66
CA HIS A 207 -8.16 4.73 -9.13
C HIS A 207 -8.22 4.64 -7.61
N THR A 208 -8.43 5.74 -6.88
CA THR A 208 -8.59 5.69 -5.40
C THR A 208 -9.98 5.20 -5.02
N ASP A 209 -10.10 4.28 -4.07
CA ASP A 209 -11.40 3.94 -3.49
C ASP A 209 -11.81 5.02 -2.48
N TRP A 210 -12.74 5.88 -2.90
CA TRP A 210 -13.29 7.00 -2.13
C TRP A 210 -14.04 6.60 -0.84
N SER A 211 -14.25 5.30 -0.58
CA SER A 211 -14.72 4.84 0.74
C SER A 211 -13.60 4.72 1.79
N GLN A 212 -12.33 4.76 1.39
CA GLN A 212 -11.21 4.91 2.31
C GLN A 212 -11.15 6.35 2.87
N ASP A 213 -10.68 6.51 4.11
CA ASP A 213 -10.45 7.81 4.75
C ASP A 213 -9.56 8.70 3.86
N HIS A 214 -10.11 9.85 3.45
CA HIS A 214 -9.41 10.83 2.62
C HIS A 214 -9.75 12.27 3.03
N ILE A 215 -8.84 13.19 2.74
CA ILE A 215 -9.03 14.64 2.81
C ILE A 215 -8.91 15.19 1.40
N HIS A 216 -10.00 15.76 0.89
CA HIS A 216 -10.01 16.45 -0.40
C HIS A 216 -9.48 17.86 -0.23
N LEU A 217 -8.36 18.18 -0.87
CA LEU A 217 -7.78 19.52 -0.85
C LEU A 217 -8.64 20.49 -1.67
N PRO A 218 -8.82 21.75 -1.24
CA PRO A 218 -9.59 22.73 -2.00
C PRO A 218 -8.81 23.28 -3.19
N ASP A 219 -9.50 23.65 -4.28
CA ASP A 219 -8.88 24.25 -5.47
C ASP A 219 -8.24 25.63 -5.21
N ASN A 220 -8.52 26.23 -4.05
CA ASN A 220 -7.97 27.50 -3.63
C ASN A 220 -6.46 27.41 -3.37
N ALA A 221 -5.64 27.89 -4.30
CA ALA A 221 -4.18 28.00 -4.12
C ALA A 221 -3.75 28.85 -2.91
N ASN A 222 -4.66 29.64 -2.32
CA ASN A 222 -4.40 30.40 -1.10
C ASN A 222 -4.78 29.71 0.20
N ASP A 223 -5.37 28.52 0.16
CA ASP A 223 -5.66 27.74 1.35
C ASP A 223 -4.36 27.39 2.12
N PRO A 224 -4.31 27.47 3.47
CA PRO A 224 -3.08 27.21 4.23
C PRO A 224 -2.49 25.81 4.01
N MET A 225 -3.35 24.80 3.86
CA MET A 225 -2.96 23.42 3.62
C MET A 225 -2.38 23.30 2.21
N VAL A 226 -3.08 23.85 1.20
CA VAL A 226 -2.62 23.87 -0.20
C VAL A 226 -1.30 24.62 -0.38
N LYS A 227 -1.10 25.75 0.33
CA LYS A 227 0.18 26.48 0.32
C LYS A 227 1.32 25.63 0.87
N GLN A 228 1.08 24.83 1.90
CA GLN A 228 2.10 23.95 2.48
C GLN A 228 2.57 22.88 1.49
N PHE A 229 1.71 22.37 0.61
CA PHE A 229 2.11 21.44 -0.45
C PHE A 229 2.69 22.12 -1.70
N SER A 230 2.45 23.42 -1.92
CA SER A 230 2.84 24.10 -3.17
C SER A 230 4.34 24.29 -3.41
N ALA A 231 5.21 23.96 -2.44
CA ALA A 231 6.67 24.05 -2.60
C ALA A 231 7.28 22.68 -2.87
N GLU A 232 7.78 22.47 -4.10
CA GLU A 232 8.37 21.25 -4.63
C GLU A 232 9.39 20.58 -3.68
N GLN A 233 10.18 21.40 -2.99
CA GLN A 233 11.17 20.99 -1.98
C GLN A 233 10.62 20.09 -0.86
N HIS A 234 9.29 20.07 -0.64
CA HIS A 234 8.71 19.21 0.40
C HIS A 234 8.75 17.72 0.05
N PHE A 235 8.70 17.38 -1.25
CA PHE A 235 8.60 16.01 -1.74
C PHE A 235 9.90 15.47 -2.34
N TYR A 236 10.98 16.23 -2.22
CA TYR A 236 12.29 15.80 -2.75
C TYR A 236 12.86 14.67 -1.90
N ILE A 237 12.84 13.45 -2.45
CA ILE A 237 13.42 12.26 -1.81
C ILE A 237 14.85 12.11 -2.31
N ASN A 238 15.81 12.24 -1.39
CA ASN A 238 17.20 11.89 -1.67
C ASN A 238 17.37 10.37 -1.53
N GLY A 239 17.17 9.64 -2.62
CA GLY A 239 17.47 8.21 -2.70
C GLY A 239 16.45 7.42 -3.51
N ASP A 240 16.88 6.28 -4.03
CA ASP A 240 15.99 5.31 -4.66
C ASP A 240 15.13 4.63 -3.59
N ALA A 241 13.92 4.20 -3.93
CA ALA A 241 12.92 3.75 -2.96
C ALA A 241 12.87 2.23 -2.72
N TYR A 242 13.46 1.45 -3.63
CA TYR A 242 13.30 -0.01 -3.71
C TYR A 242 14.59 -0.75 -3.46
N ASP A 243 14.51 -1.74 -2.59
CA ASP A 243 15.59 -2.66 -2.26
C ASP A 243 15.83 -3.63 -3.45
N TYR A 244 16.98 -3.50 -4.12
CA TYR A 244 17.31 -4.29 -5.31
C TYR A 244 17.82 -5.71 -5.01
N GLU A 245 17.54 -6.31 -3.84
CA GLU A 245 17.86 -7.74 -3.58
C GLU A 245 17.28 -8.72 -4.63
N GLN A 246 16.31 -8.30 -5.46
CA GLN A 246 15.79 -9.08 -6.60
C GLN A 246 16.61 -8.96 -7.91
N GLY A 247 17.68 -8.16 -7.92
CA GLY A 247 18.56 -7.85 -9.06
C GLY A 247 18.53 -6.36 -9.43
N ARG A 248 19.70 -5.77 -9.76
CA ARG A 248 19.77 -4.41 -10.33
C ARG A 248 19.61 -4.48 -11.83
N PHE A 249 18.75 -3.64 -12.37
CA PHE A 249 18.41 -3.63 -13.80
C PHE A 249 18.76 -2.28 -14.44
N LYS A 250 18.99 -2.30 -15.75
CA LYS A 250 19.14 -1.09 -16.55
C LYS A 250 17.95 -0.94 -17.49
N GLU A 251 17.37 0.25 -17.53
CA GLU A 251 16.31 0.61 -18.47
C GLU A 251 16.82 1.55 -19.59
N ASN A 252 16.07 1.64 -20.68
CA ASN A 252 16.28 2.62 -21.75
C ASN A 252 15.44 3.90 -21.54
N GLU A 253 15.49 4.83 -22.48
CA GLU A 253 14.74 6.10 -22.44
C GLU A 253 13.20 5.95 -22.48
N TYR A 254 12.70 4.73 -22.71
CA TYR A 254 11.27 4.37 -22.72
C TYR A 254 10.85 3.49 -21.52
N GLY A 255 11.75 3.26 -20.55
CA GLY A 255 11.48 2.41 -19.37
C GLY A 255 11.52 0.90 -19.63
N GLU A 256 12.10 0.45 -20.75
CA GLU A 256 12.22 -0.97 -21.05
C GLU A 256 13.53 -1.55 -20.50
N TYR A 257 13.48 -2.73 -19.86
CA TYR A 257 14.66 -3.43 -19.37
C TYR A 257 15.61 -3.83 -20.52
N VAL A 258 16.82 -3.27 -20.51
CA VAL A 258 17.90 -3.54 -21.47
C VAL A 258 19.08 -4.32 -20.89
N ASP A 259 19.24 -4.35 -19.56
CA ASP A 259 20.23 -5.21 -18.89
C ASP A 259 19.66 -5.82 -17.60
N PRO A 260 19.39 -7.15 -17.56
CA PRO A 260 18.93 -7.84 -16.36
C PRO A 260 20.03 -8.13 -15.33
N ASN A 261 21.29 -7.81 -15.64
CA ASN A 261 22.49 -8.10 -14.84
C ASN A 261 23.37 -6.83 -14.70
N TYR A 262 22.75 -5.65 -14.58
CA TYR A 262 23.43 -4.36 -14.69
C TYR A 262 24.59 -4.18 -13.68
N ASP A 263 24.47 -4.80 -12.50
CA ASP A 263 25.46 -4.78 -11.42
C ASP A 263 26.38 -6.01 -11.37
N ALA A 264 26.33 -6.90 -12.36
CA ALA A 264 27.15 -8.12 -12.37
C ALA A 264 28.67 -7.85 -12.41
N ASN A 265 29.07 -6.65 -12.84
CA ASN A 265 30.47 -6.20 -12.87
C ASN A 265 30.77 -5.09 -11.84
N TRP A 266 29.81 -4.69 -11.01
CA TRP A 266 30.04 -3.66 -10.00
C TRP A 266 30.84 -4.22 -8.82
N THR A 267 31.74 -3.40 -8.29
CA THR A 267 32.47 -3.68 -7.06
C THR A 267 31.54 -3.69 -5.84
N ILE A 268 32.03 -4.25 -4.72
CA ILE A 268 31.31 -4.21 -3.44
C ILE A 268 31.06 -2.75 -3.03
N ASP A 269 32.07 -1.90 -3.13
CA ASP A 269 31.98 -0.48 -2.78
C ASP A 269 30.95 0.27 -3.65
N GLU A 270 30.86 -0.02 -4.97
CA GLU A 270 29.84 0.57 -5.86
C GLU A 270 28.42 0.10 -5.52
N LYS A 271 28.25 -1.17 -5.15
CA LYS A 271 26.97 -1.69 -4.64
C LYS A 271 26.60 -1.03 -3.32
N GLU A 272 27.56 -0.89 -2.40
CA GLU A 272 27.36 -0.19 -1.12
C GLU A 272 27.15 1.33 -1.27
N ASP A 273 27.69 1.98 -2.29
CA ASP A 273 27.46 3.41 -2.60
C ASP A 273 26.04 3.62 -3.16
N ASP A 274 25.60 2.76 -4.07
CA ASP A 274 24.24 2.75 -4.62
C ASP A 274 23.23 2.35 -3.54
N ASP A 275 23.55 1.36 -2.70
CA ASP A 275 22.73 0.98 -1.54
C ASP A 275 22.71 2.07 -0.46
N ARG A 276 23.73 2.93 -0.38
CA ARG A 276 23.72 4.11 0.49
C ARG A 276 22.75 5.20 0.02
N LYS A 277 22.16 5.11 -1.18
CA LYS A 277 20.94 5.86 -1.52
C LYS A 277 19.75 5.43 -0.65
N TYR A 278 19.70 4.18 -0.18
CA TYR A 278 18.77 3.71 0.85
C TYR A 278 19.23 4.15 2.24
N SER A 279 19.38 5.45 2.46
CA SER A 279 19.44 5.95 3.82
C SER A 279 18.12 5.57 4.52
N GLU A 280 18.16 4.94 5.70
CA GLU A 280 16.93 4.64 6.48
C GLU A 280 16.08 5.91 6.68
N ASN A 281 16.79 7.03 6.76
CA ASN A 281 16.27 8.39 6.73
C ASN A 281 15.27 8.65 5.59
N SER A 282 15.43 8.11 4.39
CA SER A 282 14.55 8.39 3.24
C SER A 282 13.13 7.80 3.41
N TYR A 283 12.94 6.81 4.28
CA TYR A 283 11.65 6.17 4.51
C TYR A 283 10.78 6.89 5.54
N TYR A 284 9.48 6.86 5.30
CA TYR A 284 8.51 7.24 6.31
C TYR A 284 8.41 6.15 7.37
N MET A 285 8.41 6.56 8.64
CA MET A 285 8.29 5.67 9.78
C MET A 285 7.22 6.15 10.77
N THR A 286 6.41 5.23 11.29
CA THR A 286 5.36 5.54 12.26
C THR A 286 5.19 4.47 13.33
N ILE A 287 4.37 4.78 14.35
CA ILE A 287 4.03 3.83 15.41
C ILE A 287 3.01 2.83 14.90
N VAL A 288 3.26 1.56 15.18
CA VAL A 288 2.54 0.42 14.62
C VAL A 288 2.06 -0.55 15.69
N TYR A 289 1.12 -1.39 15.31
CA TYR A 289 0.29 -2.21 16.20
C TYR A 289 0.20 -3.63 15.67
N ASN A 290 0.06 -4.59 16.58
CA ASN A 290 -0.33 -5.98 16.30
C ASN A 290 -0.96 -6.56 17.58
N PHE A 291 -1.44 -7.80 17.53
CA PHE A 291 -1.95 -8.54 18.69
C PHE A 291 -1.72 -10.04 18.50
N GLU A 292 -1.65 -10.77 19.61
CA GLU A 292 -1.60 -12.23 19.60
C GLU A 292 -3.01 -12.80 19.86
N VAL A 293 -3.27 -13.96 19.27
CA VAL A 293 -4.58 -14.61 19.24
C VAL A 293 -4.44 -16.01 19.84
N GLU A 294 -5.46 -16.43 20.58
CA GLU A 294 -5.55 -17.75 21.20
C GLU A 294 -5.62 -18.85 20.14
N GLU A 295 -4.85 -19.93 20.35
CA GLU A 295 -4.69 -21.12 19.48
C GLU A 295 -4.11 -20.86 18.07
N TYR A 296 -4.45 -19.75 17.41
CA TYR A 296 -4.09 -19.46 16.02
C TYR A 296 -3.19 -18.22 15.92
N SER A 297 -2.16 -18.26 15.06
CA SER A 297 -1.28 -17.12 14.81
C SER A 297 -1.75 -16.20 13.67
N THR A 298 -3.04 -16.24 13.31
CA THR A 298 -3.59 -15.50 12.16
C THR A 298 -4.82 -14.66 12.54
N TYR A 299 -5.21 -13.74 11.68
CA TYR A 299 -6.47 -12.99 11.77
C TYR A 299 -6.85 -12.41 10.40
N PHE A 300 -8.03 -11.76 10.32
CA PHE A 300 -8.51 -11.12 9.09
C PHE A 300 -8.60 -9.60 9.21
N ILE A 301 -8.12 -8.88 8.18
CA ILE A 301 -8.03 -7.41 8.14
C ILE A 301 -8.70 -6.75 6.93
N GLY A 302 -9.01 -5.46 7.08
CA GLY A 302 -9.71 -4.65 6.08
C GLY A 302 -11.17 -5.08 5.93
N GLU A 303 -11.98 -4.26 5.26
CA GLU A 303 -13.39 -4.59 4.97
C GLU A 303 -13.53 -5.89 4.17
N GLN A 304 -12.58 -6.14 3.28
CA GLN A 304 -12.53 -7.36 2.49
C GLN A 304 -12.22 -8.60 3.35
N GLY A 305 -11.56 -8.44 4.51
CA GLY A 305 -11.15 -9.55 5.38
C GLY A 305 -10.06 -10.41 4.74
N LEU A 306 -8.91 -9.80 4.47
CA LEU A 306 -7.70 -10.44 3.98
C LEU A 306 -7.03 -11.25 5.09
N TRP A 307 -6.52 -12.43 4.77
CA TRP A 307 -5.91 -13.33 5.75
C TRP A 307 -4.42 -13.02 5.96
N VAL A 308 -4.03 -12.73 7.21
CA VAL A 308 -2.68 -12.31 7.61
C VAL A 308 -2.19 -13.07 8.85
N HIS A 309 -0.88 -13.13 9.09
CA HIS A 309 -0.30 -13.78 10.28
C HIS A 309 0.65 -12.90 11.09
N GLN A 310 0.79 -13.22 12.38
CA GLN A 310 1.59 -12.52 13.40
C GLN A 310 3.11 -12.69 13.24
#